data_AF-A0A934FKH0-F1
#
_entry.id   AF-A0A934FKH0-F1
#
_cell.length_a   1.000
_cell.length_b   1.000
_cell.length_c   1.000
_cell.angle_alpha   90.00
_cell.angle_beta   90.00
_cell.angle_gamma   90.00
#
_symmetry.space_group_name_H-M   'P 1'
#
loop_
_entity.id
_entity.type
_entity.pdbx_description
1 polymer ?
#
loop_
_entity_poly.entity_id
_entity_poly.type
_entity_poly.pdbx_seq_one_letter_code
_entity_poly.pdbx_strand_id
1 'polypeptide(L)'
;MSNIHDDPAALKALQDDIYREKILRARRMTPEQRLADAFELTNGVFARMHEGAMWQTGTTNAEQGWLEVRRRLDRLCRTHDHGRFTLQKPSVP
;
A
#
# COMPACT_ATOMS: atom_id res chain seq x y z
N MET A 1 -24.49 23.69 -0.72
CA MET A 1 -23.17 23.67 -1.39
C MET A 1 -23.08 22.35 -2.10
N SER A 2 -22.84 22.33 -3.42
CA SER A 2 -22.69 21.08 -4.19
C SER A 2 -21.49 20.32 -3.64
N ASN A 3 -21.61 19.00 -3.44
CA ASN A 3 -20.49 18.20 -2.95
C ASN A 3 -19.42 18.14 -4.05
N ILE A 4 -18.14 18.33 -3.70
CA ILE A 4 -17.03 18.32 -4.66
C ILE A 4 -16.87 16.96 -5.37
N HIS A 5 -17.44 15.91 -4.77
CA HIS A 5 -17.51 14.57 -5.33
C HIS A 5 -18.54 14.41 -6.46
N ASP A 6 -19.50 15.33 -6.58
CA ASP A 6 -20.58 15.27 -7.58
C ASP A 6 -20.19 15.98 -8.90
N ASP A 7 -19.08 16.72 -8.91
CA ASP A 7 -18.51 17.36 -10.10
C ASP A 7 -17.18 16.70 -10.48
N PRO A 8 -17.14 15.90 -11.56
CA PRO A 8 -15.92 15.23 -12.03
C PRO A 8 -14.75 16.18 -12.32
N ALA A 9 -15.02 17.41 -12.78
CA ALA A 9 -13.98 18.39 -13.09
C ALA A 9 -13.37 18.95 -11.80
N ALA A 10 -14.19 19.29 -10.81
CA ALA A 10 -13.75 19.74 -9.50
C ALA A 10 -12.97 18.65 -8.76
N LEU A 11 -13.43 17.39 -8.83
CA LEU A 11 -12.72 16.25 -8.25
C LEU A 11 -11.34 16.05 -8.89
N LYS A 12 -11.25 16.16 -10.22
CA LYS A 12 -9.96 16.03 -10.92
C LYS A 12 -8.99 17.14 -10.55
N ALA A 13 -9.46 18.38 -10.45
CA ALA A 13 -8.63 19.52 -10.03
C ALA A 13 -8.06 19.30 -8.62
N LEU A 14 -8.89 18.84 -7.68
CA LEU A 14 -8.44 18.50 -6.33
C LEU A 14 -7.39 17.39 -6.32
N GLN A 15 -7.57 16.34 -7.13
CA GLN A 15 -6.59 15.26 -7.25
C GLN A 15 -5.24 15.77 -7.79
N ASP A 16 -5.27 16.66 -8.78
CA ASP A 16 -4.06 17.24 -9.36
C ASP A 16 -3.32 18.14 -8.36
N ASP A 17 -4.06 18.90 -7.56
CA ASP A 17 -3.48 19.74 -6.50
C ASP A 17 -2.81 18.88 -5.43
N ILE A 18 -3.49 17.83 -4.94
CA ILE A 18 -2.91 16.86 -3.99
C ILE A 18 -1.65 16.22 -4.58
N TYR A 19 -1.69 15.82 -5.86
CA TYR A 19 -0.54 15.20 -6.51
C TYR A 19 0.63 16.18 -6.63
N ARG A 20 0.37 17.43 -7.03
CA ARG A 20 1.38 18.49 -7.12
C ARG A 20 2.03 18.76 -5.77
N GLU A 21 1.23 18.89 -4.72
CA GLU A 21 1.73 19.12 -3.36
C GLU A 21 2.63 17.97 -2.89
N LYS A 22 2.23 16.72 -3.13
CA LYS A 22 3.06 15.55 -2.81
C LYS A 22 4.43 15.61 -3.49
N ILE A 23 4.48 15.99 -4.77
CA ILE A 23 5.74 16.16 -5.50
C ILE A 23 6.59 17.28 -4.90
N LEU A 24 5.98 18.46 -4.66
CA LEU A 24 6.70 19.61 -4.12
C LEU A 24 7.26 19.32 -2.72
N ARG A 25 6.51 18.62 -1.88
CA ARG A 25 6.97 18.13 -0.57
C ARG A 25 8.16 17.19 -0.73
N ALA A 26 8.04 16.15 -1.58
CA ALA A 26 9.11 15.17 -1.79
C ALA A 26 10.41 15.78 -2.32
N ARG A 27 10.31 16.82 -3.17
CA ARG A 27 11.47 17.57 -3.68
C ARG A 27 12.23 18.34 -2.59
N ARG A 28 11.55 18.76 -1.53
CA ARG A 28 12.14 19.54 -0.42
C ARG A 28 12.71 18.66 0.71
N MET A 29 12.43 17.36 0.69
CA MET A 29 12.90 16.45 1.74
C MET A 29 14.40 16.16 1.61
N THR A 30 15.08 16.11 2.74
CA THR A 30 16.44 15.54 2.84
C THR A 30 16.39 14.01 2.68
N PRO A 31 17.52 13.35 2.39
CA PRO A 31 17.60 11.89 2.36
C PRO A 31 17.08 11.21 3.63
N GLU A 32 17.38 11.77 4.81
CA GLU A 32 16.97 11.24 6.12
C GLU A 32 15.46 11.33 6.30
N GLN A 33 14.86 12.45 5.88
CA GLN A 33 13.40 12.62 5.92
C GLN A 33 12.70 11.64 4.98
N ARG A 34 13.26 11.38 3.79
CA ARG A 34 12.72 10.36 2.88
C ARG A 34 12.81 8.97 3.47
N LEU A 35 13.91 8.64 4.15
CA LEU A 35 14.09 7.36 4.82
C LEU A 35 13.07 7.18 5.95
N ALA A 36 12.86 8.21 6.77
CA ALA A 36 11.85 8.20 7.83
C ALA A 36 10.43 7.98 7.25
N ASP A 37 10.06 8.72 6.20
CA ASP A 37 8.76 8.54 5.53
C ASP A 37 8.62 7.11 4.95
N ALA A 38 9.70 6.51 4.45
CA ALA A 38 9.68 5.14 3.97
C ALA A 38 9.44 4.12 5.10
N PHE A 39 10.03 4.33 6.28
CA PHE A 39 9.74 3.49 7.45
C PHE A 39 8.30 3.62 7.91
N GLU A 40 7.77 4.84 7.99
CA GLU A 40 6.36 5.08 8.36
C GLU A 40 5.39 4.41 7.38
N LEU A 41 5.61 4.57 6.08
CA LEU A 41 4.82 3.89 5.05
C LEU A 41 4.86 2.37 5.20
N THR A 42 6.06 1.83 5.43
CA THR A 42 6.28 0.40 5.59
C THR A 42 5.57 -0.13 6.84
N ASN A 43 5.69 0.56 7.97
CA ASN A 43 5.00 0.23 9.21
C ASN A 43 3.47 0.21 9.02
N GLY A 44 2.91 1.23 8.37
CA GLY A 44 1.48 1.30 8.08
C GLY A 44 0.97 0.23 7.11
N VAL A 45 1.83 -0.27 6.22
CA VAL A 45 1.49 -1.44 5.37
C VAL A 45 1.49 -2.72 6.20
N PHE A 46 2.53 -2.96 7.00
CA PHE A 46 2.61 -4.15 7.84
C PHE A 46 1.48 -4.21 8.88
N ALA A 47 1.10 -3.07 9.47
CA ALA A 47 -0.05 -2.99 10.38
C ALA A 47 -1.35 -3.44 9.71
N ARG A 48 -1.65 -2.92 8.52
CA ARG A 48 -2.85 -3.35 7.75
C ARG A 48 -2.81 -4.82 7.35
N MET A 49 -1.63 -5.34 7.02
CA MET A 49 -1.47 -6.77 6.74
C MET A 49 -1.76 -7.62 7.97
N HIS A 50 -1.30 -7.19 9.14
CA HIS A 50 -1.53 -7.87 10.42
C HIS A 50 -3.01 -7.85 10.82
N GLU A 51 -3.64 -6.68 10.77
CA GLU A 51 -5.09 -6.52 11.01
C GLU A 51 -5.91 -7.42 10.08
N GLY A 52 -5.58 -7.41 8.77
CA GLY A 52 -6.24 -8.27 7.80
C GLY A 52 -6.01 -9.76 8.05
N ALA A 53 -4.82 -10.17 8.51
CA ALA A 53 -4.54 -11.55 8.88
C ALA A 53 -5.33 -11.98 10.12
N MET A 54 -5.37 -11.14 11.16
CA MET A 54 -6.14 -11.41 12.38
C MET A 54 -7.64 -11.49 12.09
N TRP A 55 -8.17 -10.56 11.30
CA TRP A 55 -9.58 -10.57 10.89
C TRP A 55 -9.95 -11.85 10.13
N GLN A 56 -9.14 -12.27 9.15
CA GLN A 56 -9.43 -13.47 8.34
C GLN A 56 -9.30 -14.78 9.12
N THR A 57 -8.41 -14.83 10.11
CA THR A 57 -8.19 -16.03 10.94
C THR A 57 -9.08 -16.06 12.19
N GLY A 58 -9.74 -14.95 12.51
CA GLY A 58 -10.57 -14.82 13.72
C GLY A 58 -9.76 -14.83 15.03
N THR A 59 -8.43 -14.69 14.96
CA THR A 59 -7.58 -14.68 16.16
C THR A 59 -7.51 -13.30 16.79
N THR A 60 -7.47 -13.26 18.12
CA THR A 60 -7.15 -12.05 18.90
C THR A 60 -5.70 -12.04 19.37
N ASN A 61 -4.93 -13.11 19.11
CA ASN A 61 -3.52 -13.19 19.46
C ASN A 61 -2.66 -12.52 18.37
N ALA A 62 -1.97 -11.44 18.75
CA ALA A 62 -1.12 -10.67 17.85
C ALA A 62 0.04 -11.50 17.25
N GLU A 63 0.65 -12.41 18.01
CA GLU A 63 1.73 -13.26 17.51
C GLU A 63 1.24 -14.20 16.41
N GLN A 64 0.04 -14.76 16.58
CA GLN A 64 -0.60 -15.61 15.56
C GLN A 64 -0.90 -14.81 14.28
N GLY A 65 -1.35 -13.56 14.42
CA GLY A 65 -1.50 -12.65 13.28
C GLY A 65 -0.20 -12.45 12.51
N TRP A 66 0.92 -12.24 13.20
CA TRP A 66 2.23 -12.05 12.55
C TRP A 66 2.78 -13.33 11.92
N LEU A 67 2.54 -14.49 12.53
CA LEU A 67 2.88 -15.80 11.94
C LEU A 67 2.14 -16.00 10.61
N GLU A 68 0.86 -15.63 10.55
CA GLU A 68 0.07 -15.71 9.33
C GLU A 68 0.56 -14.73 8.25
N VAL A 69 0.91 -13.49 8.62
CA VAL A 69 1.55 -12.54 7.69
C VAL A 69 2.84 -13.11 7.10
N ARG A 70 3.72 -13.67 7.95
CA ARG A 70 4.97 -14.30 7.51
C ARG A 70 4.71 -15.45 6.53
N ARG A 71 3.78 -16.34 6.87
CA ARG A 71 3.39 -17.47 6.01
C ARG A 71 2.92 -17.02 4.62
N ARG A 72 2.20 -15.89 4.52
CA ARG A 72 1.74 -15.30 3.25
C ARG A 72 2.91 -14.74 2.45
N LEU A 73 3.82 -14.01 3.09
CA LEU A 73 5.03 -13.49 2.44
C LEU A 73 5.92 -14.62 1.93
N ASP A 74 6.16 -15.66 2.72
CA ASP A 74 6.94 -16.83 2.30
C ASP A 74 6.32 -17.52 1.08
N ARG A 75 4.98 -17.56 1.00
CA ARG A 75 4.27 -18.08 -0.17
C ARG A 75 4.51 -17.22 -1.41
N LEU A 76 4.51 -15.89 -1.27
CA LEU A 76 4.80 -14.97 -2.36
C LEU A 76 6.24 -15.11 -2.83
N CYS A 77 7.21 -15.15 -1.91
CA CYS A 77 8.63 -15.37 -2.22
C CYS A 77 8.84 -16.70 -2.95
N ARG A 78 8.26 -17.80 -2.46
CA ARG A 78 8.34 -19.08 -3.19
C ARG A 78 7.75 -18.98 -4.60
N THR A 79 6.62 -18.30 -4.77
CA THR A 79 6.03 -18.11 -6.11
C THR A 79 6.95 -17.31 -7.03
N HIS A 80 7.67 -16.31 -6.47
CA HIS A 80 8.69 -15.52 -7.16
C HIS A 80 9.84 -16.39 -7.64
N ASP A 81 10.43 -17.15 -6.73
CA ASP A 81 11.63 -17.95 -7.00
C ASP A 81 11.38 -19.06 -8.02
N HIS A 82 10.13 -19.51 -8.17
CA HIS A 82 9.73 -20.49 -9.18
C HIS A 82 9.35 -19.88 -10.53
N GLY A 83 9.58 -18.58 -10.74
CA GLY A 83 9.31 -17.90 -12.01
C GLY A 83 7.83 -17.86 -12.40
N ARG A 84 6.91 -17.98 -11.42
CA ARG A 84 5.46 -18.07 -11.68
C ARG A 84 4.77 -16.72 -11.82
N PHE A 85 5.52 -15.62 -11.87
CA PHE A 85 4.98 -14.31 -12.21
C PHE A 85 5.02 -14.09 -13.71
N THR A 86 3.88 -13.71 -14.29
CA THR A 86 3.83 -13.25 -15.68
C THR A 86 4.33 -11.81 -15.75
N LEU A 87 5.37 -11.55 -16.53
CA LEU A 87 5.86 -10.19 -16.79
C LEU A 87 4.89 -9.35 -17.63
N GLN A 88 3.90 -9.98 -18.24
CA GLN A 88 2.87 -9.35 -19.05
C GLN A 88 1.50 -9.67 -18.47
N LYS A 89 0.65 -8.64 -18.35
CA LYS A 89 -0.77 -8.82 -18.03
C LYS A 89 -1.42 -9.50 -19.25
N PRO A 90 -2.15 -10.62 -19.08
CA PRO A 90 -2.85 -11.23 -20.19
C PRO A 90 -3.83 -10.22 -20.81
N SER A 91 -3.80 -10.09 -22.13
CA SER A 91 -4.79 -9.32 -22.87
C SER A 91 -6.16 -9.96 -22.63
N VAL A 92 -7.08 -9.21 -22.05
CA VAL A 92 -8.47 -9.64 -21.88
C VAL A 92 -9.08 -9.78 -23.29
N PRO A 93 -9.78 -10.90 -23.61
CA PRO A 93 -10.49 -11.04 -24.87
C PRO A 93 -11.69 -10.08 -24.98
#